data_AF-A0A5J4ZQ92-F1
#
_entry.id   AF-A0A5J4ZQ92-F1
#
_cell.length_a   1.000
_cell.length_b   1.000
_cell.length_c   1.000
_cell.angle_alpha   90.00
_cell.angle_beta   90.00
_cell.angle_gamma   90.00
#
_symmetry.space_group_name_H-M   'P 1'
#
loop_
_entity.id
_entity.type
_entity.pdbx_description
1 polymer ?
#
loop_
_entity_poly.entity_id
_entity_poly.type
_entity_poly.pdbx_seq_one_letter_code
_entity_poly.pdbx_strand_id
1 'polypeptide(L)'
;MKNLSFFASLLLLLILLVGHCLEAKAQVCRPSGKIRGIKPPPGECNQENDSDCCVQGKLYTTYKCSPQVSSDTKAVLTINSFQKGGDGGGPSECDNQYHSDDIPVVALSTGWYDKGGRCLNNITISPNGRSVNAMVVDECDSTMGCDDDHDYQPPCANNIVDASKAKLKHRFVDQVEKFRGIKPPPGECNQENDFDCCVEGQLYTTYKCSPQVSTHTKAVLTLNSFQKGGDGGGPSECDKQYHSDDIPVVALSTGWYNKGGRCLNNITISANGRSVNAMVVDECSSTIGCDADRDYQPPCSNNIVDASKAVWEALGVPRDNWGGLDITWSDA
;
A
#
# COMPACT_ATOMS: atom_id res chain seq x y z
N MET A 1 -61.71 -26.40 -22.20
CA MET A 1 -61.14 -25.04 -22.40
C MET A 1 -61.06 -24.21 -21.12
N LYS A 2 -61.95 -24.35 -20.12
CA LYS A 2 -61.90 -23.56 -18.87
C LYS A 2 -60.72 -23.90 -17.93
N ASN A 3 -60.28 -25.17 -17.87
CA ASN A 3 -59.19 -25.57 -16.98
C ASN A 3 -57.80 -25.10 -17.45
N LEU A 4 -57.58 -24.98 -18.78
CA LEU A 4 -56.31 -24.53 -19.35
C LEU A 4 -56.01 -23.06 -19.01
N SER A 5 -57.06 -22.23 -18.97
CA SER A 5 -56.99 -20.81 -18.58
C SER A 5 -56.59 -20.63 -17.11
N PHE A 6 -57.03 -21.53 -16.23
CA PHE A 6 -56.74 -21.42 -14.80
C PHE A 6 -55.28 -21.76 -14.49
N PHE A 7 -54.73 -22.80 -15.12
CA PHE A 7 -53.31 -23.14 -15.00
C PHE A 7 -52.39 -22.07 -15.57
N ALA A 8 -52.77 -21.44 -16.69
CA ALA A 8 -52.01 -20.33 -17.26
C ALA A 8 -51.98 -19.11 -16.33
N SER A 9 -53.10 -18.75 -15.71
CA SER A 9 -53.16 -17.66 -14.72
C SER A 9 -52.34 -17.95 -13.47
N LEU A 10 -52.37 -19.19 -12.97
CA LEU A 10 -51.59 -19.59 -11.79
C LEU A 10 -50.08 -19.56 -12.08
N LEU A 11 -49.68 -20.02 -13.27
CA LEU A 11 -48.28 -19.97 -13.71
C LEU A 11 -47.79 -18.52 -13.86
N LEU A 12 -48.62 -17.63 -14.43
CA LEU A 12 -48.28 -16.22 -14.58
C LEU A 12 -48.14 -15.52 -13.21
N LEU A 13 -49.01 -15.85 -12.25
CA LEU A 13 -48.93 -15.34 -10.88
C LEU A 13 -47.67 -15.85 -10.16
N LEU A 14 -47.30 -17.12 -10.37
CA LEU A 14 -46.07 -17.69 -9.82
C LEU A 14 -44.83 -17.01 -10.42
N ILE A 15 -44.82 -16.74 -11.73
CA ILE A 15 -43.72 -16.03 -12.41
C ILE A 15 -43.63 -14.59 -11.89
N LEU A 16 -44.75 -13.90 -11.65
CA LEU A 16 -44.78 -12.56 -11.06
C LEU A 16 -44.27 -12.57 -9.61
N LEU A 17 -44.66 -13.56 -8.80
CA LEU A 17 -44.19 -13.75 -7.41
C LEU A 17 -42.69 -14.07 -7.36
N VAL A 18 -42.19 -14.94 -8.24
CA VAL A 18 -40.75 -15.25 -8.35
C VAL A 18 -39.97 -14.04 -8.88
N GLY A 19 -40.54 -13.27 -9.80
CA GLY A 19 -39.95 -12.01 -10.28
C GLY A 19 -39.85 -10.93 -9.20
N HIS A 20 -40.81 -10.88 -8.26
CA HIS A 20 -40.75 -9.97 -7.11
C HIS A 20 -39.81 -10.47 -6.00
N CYS A 21 -39.45 -11.76 -5.99
CA CYS A 21 -38.43 -12.32 -5.08
C CYS A 21 -36.98 -12.04 -5.53
N LEU A 22 -36.75 -11.60 -6.77
CA LEU A 22 -35.41 -11.34 -7.30
C LEU A 22 -34.89 -9.91 -7.06
N GLU A 23 -35.67 -9.03 -6.41
CA GLU A 23 -35.15 -7.77 -5.86
C GLU A 23 -34.69 -7.92 -4.41
N ALA A 24 -33.83 -8.90 -4.14
CA ALA A 24 -32.88 -8.77 -3.04
C ALA A 24 -31.88 -7.68 -3.46
N LYS A 25 -32.22 -6.40 -3.22
CA LYS A 25 -31.24 -5.31 -3.30
C LYS A 25 -30.10 -5.70 -2.36
N ALA A 26 -28.97 -6.13 -2.92
CA ALA A 26 -27.73 -6.28 -2.18
C ALA A 26 -27.52 -4.94 -1.45
N GLN A 27 -27.68 -4.95 -0.12
CA GLN A 27 -27.75 -3.73 0.65
C GLN A 27 -26.34 -3.13 0.67
N VAL A 28 -26.10 -2.19 -0.24
CA VAL A 28 -24.82 -1.47 -0.32
C VAL A 28 -24.61 -0.78 1.01
N CYS A 29 -23.52 -1.12 1.71
CA CYS A 29 -23.19 -0.52 2.99
C CYS A 29 -23.02 1.00 2.82
N ARG A 30 -23.71 1.78 3.66
CA ARG A 30 -23.66 3.24 3.66
C ARG A 30 -23.22 3.75 5.03
N PRO A 31 -22.62 4.95 5.10
CA PRO A 31 -22.36 5.62 6.36
C PRO A 31 -23.59 5.67 7.26
N SER A 32 -23.41 5.36 8.54
CA SER A 32 -24.47 5.44 9.56
C SER A 32 -24.56 6.85 10.17
N GLY A 33 -23.48 7.62 10.12
CA GLY A 33 -23.44 8.97 10.68
C GLY A 33 -22.08 9.64 10.57
N LYS A 34 -21.88 10.67 11.39
CA LYS A 34 -20.61 11.32 11.62
C LYS A 34 -20.47 11.72 13.09
N ILE A 35 -19.26 11.67 13.61
CA ILE A 35 -18.92 12.23 14.92
C ILE A 35 -17.99 13.42 14.76
N ARG A 36 -17.93 14.29 15.77
CA ARG A 36 -17.04 15.45 15.80
C ARG A 36 -15.82 15.12 16.66
N GLY A 37 -14.64 15.25 16.08
CA GLY A 37 -13.38 15.01 16.77
C GLY A 37 -13.15 16.00 17.90
N ILE A 38 -12.60 15.46 18.99
CA ILE A 38 -12.16 16.19 20.17
C ILE A 38 -10.63 16.10 20.20
N LYS A 39 -9.97 17.20 20.54
CA LYS A 39 -8.52 17.18 20.74
C LYS A 39 -8.19 16.32 21.97
N PRO A 40 -7.30 15.31 21.86
CA PRO A 40 -6.88 14.53 23.01
C PRO A 40 -6.23 15.40 24.09
N PRO A 41 -6.45 15.11 25.39
CA PRO A 41 -5.59 15.60 26.44
C PRO A 41 -4.12 15.16 26.23
N PRO A 42 -3.14 15.90 26.78
CA PRO A 42 -1.73 15.56 26.59
C PRO A 42 -1.40 14.15 27.11
N GLY A 43 -0.94 13.26 26.22
CA GLY A 43 -0.53 11.90 26.55
C GLY A 43 -1.62 10.84 26.40
N GLU A 44 -2.86 11.22 26.13
CA GLU A 44 -4.01 10.29 26.06
C GLU A 44 -4.28 9.74 24.64
N CYS A 45 -3.48 10.12 23.65
CA CYS A 45 -3.53 9.53 22.31
C CYS A 45 -2.17 8.94 21.95
N ASN A 46 -2.13 7.62 21.83
CA ASN A 46 -0.94 6.90 21.39
C ASN A 46 -0.84 6.97 19.86
N GLN A 47 0.33 7.39 19.36
CA GLN A 47 0.64 7.49 17.92
C GLN A 47 1.61 6.42 17.45
N GLU A 48 1.81 5.35 18.23
CA GLU A 48 2.48 4.15 17.74
C GLU A 48 1.76 3.59 16.49
N ASN A 49 2.49 2.86 15.65
CA ASN A 49 2.01 2.25 14.41
C ASN A 49 1.29 3.18 13.42
N ASP A 50 1.69 4.45 13.39
CA ASP A 50 1.06 5.47 12.55
C ASP A 50 -0.42 5.74 12.91
N SER A 51 -0.81 5.48 14.17
CA SER A 51 -2.14 5.78 14.68
C SER A 51 -2.41 7.29 14.68
N ASP A 52 -3.52 7.69 14.05
CA ASP A 52 -3.97 9.07 13.95
C ASP A 52 -4.71 9.51 15.23
N CYS A 53 -4.47 10.74 15.69
CA CYS A 53 -5.27 11.34 16.75
C CYS A 53 -6.43 12.17 16.18
N CYS A 54 -7.54 12.23 16.93
CA CYS A 54 -8.65 13.08 16.57
C CYS A 54 -8.30 14.58 16.59
N VAL A 55 -8.79 15.29 15.57
CA VAL A 55 -8.59 16.73 15.41
C VAL A 55 -9.85 17.47 15.86
N GLN A 56 -9.66 18.49 16.72
CA GLN A 56 -10.76 19.32 17.23
C GLN A 56 -11.65 19.83 16.09
N GLY A 57 -12.93 19.48 16.15
CA GLY A 57 -13.95 19.97 15.23
C GLY A 57 -13.99 19.28 13.86
N LYS A 58 -13.05 18.39 13.53
CA LYS A 58 -13.09 17.59 12.30
C LYS A 58 -14.24 16.58 12.38
N LEU A 59 -14.98 16.40 11.29
CA LEU A 59 -16.05 15.40 11.22
C LEU A 59 -15.51 14.08 10.69
N TYR A 60 -15.70 13.01 11.45
CA TYR A 60 -15.32 11.65 11.08
C TYR A 60 -16.56 10.83 10.75
N THR A 61 -16.51 10.04 9.68
CA THR A 61 -17.64 9.24 9.22
C THR A 61 -17.72 7.95 10.02
N THR A 62 -18.93 7.55 10.41
CA THR A 62 -19.17 6.30 11.12
C THR A 62 -19.99 5.33 10.27
N TYR A 63 -19.85 4.04 10.57
CA TYR A 63 -20.48 2.93 9.87
C TYR A 63 -21.04 1.92 10.87
N LYS A 64 -22.13 1.25 10.50
CA LYS A 64 -22.71 0.11 11.24
C LYS A 64 -22.68 -1.17 10.41
N CYS A 65 -22.00 -1.13 9.28
CA CYS A 65 -21.93 -2.17 8.28
C CYS A 65 -20.55 -2.14 7.63
N SER A 66 -20.21 -3.22 6.95
CA SER A 66 -18.99 -3.36 6.17
C SER A 66 -19.34 -3.85 4.76
N PRO A 67 -18.42 -3.78 3.79
CA PRO A 67 -18.62 -4.38 2.47
C PRO A 67 -18.99 -5.87 2.56
N GLN A 68 -19.69 -6.37 1.54
CA GLN A 68 -20.13 -7.76 1.52
C GLN A 68 -18.94 -8.72 1.57
N VAL A 69 -19.03 -9.73 2.45
CA VAL A 69 -18.04 -10.80 2.54
C VAL A 69 -18.19 -11.76 1.36
N SER A 70 -17.06 -12.14 0.76
CA SER A 70 -16.91 -13.11 -0.31
C SER A 70 -15.71 -14.04 -0.03
N SER A 71 -15.40 -14.97 -0.95
CA SER A 71 -14.18 -15.79 -0.86
C SER A 71 -12.90 -14.95 -0.82
N ASP A 72 -12.91 -13.78 -1.46
CA ASP A 72 -11.76 -12.90 -1.66
C ASP A 72 -12.10 -11.46 -1.25
N THR A 73 -12.64 -11.32 -0.04
CA THR A 73 -13.05 -10.02 0.52
C THR A 73 -11.87 -9.05 0.53
N LYS A 74 -12.00 -7.93 -0.18
CA LYS A 74 -10.98 -6.87 -0.20
C LYS A 74 -11.08 -6.04 1.07
N ALA A 75 -9.94 -5.86 1.72
CA ALA A 75 -9.80 -5.11 2.97
C ALA A 75 -8.53 -4.25 2.93
N VAL A 76 -8.50 -3.25 3.80
CA VAL A 76 -7.30 -2.51 4.17
C VAL A 76 -6.74 -3.17 5.42
N LEU A 77 -5.47 -3.57 5.38
CA LEU A 77 -4.77 -4.12 6.53
C LEU A 77 -4.06 -2.98 7.26
N THR A 78 -4.40 -2.78 8.53
CA THR A 78 -3.70 -1.86 9.45
C THR A 78 -2.95 -2.64 10.50
N ILE A 79 -2.06 -1.96 11.24
CA ILE A 79 -1.23 -2.57 12.26
C ILE A 79 -1.53 -1.91 13.59
N ASN A 80 -1.73 -2.76 14.59
CA ASN A 80 -2.08 -2.37 15.93
C ASN A 80 -1.36 -3.27 16.95
N SER A 81 -1.23 -2.79 18.17
CA SER A 81 -0.71 -3.54 19.31
C SER A 81 -1.85 -3.87 20.27
N PHE A 82 -2.16 -5.16 20.36
CA PHE A 82 -3.17 -5.71 21.28
C PHE A 82 -2.61 -6.01 22.68
N GLN A 83 -1.35 -5.63 22.93
CA GLN A 83 -0.70 -5.87 24.21
C GLN A 83 -1.04 -4.74 25.19
N LYS A 84 -0.88 -5.03 26.48
CA LYS A 84 -1.13 -4.03 27.51
C LYS A 84 -0.22 -2.81 27.34
N GLY A 85 -0.84 -1.62 27.24
CA GLY A 85 -0.12 -0.36 27.03
C GLY A 85 0.32 -0.11 25.58
N GLY A 86 -0.15 -0.94 24.63
CA GLY A 86 -0.07 -0.66 23.20
C GLY A 86 -1.06 0.41 22.74
N ASP A 87 -1.19 0.58 21.43
CA ASP A 87 -2.11 1.51 20.77
C ASP A 87 -3.52 0.96 20.55
N GLY A 88 -3.77 -0.32 20.86
CA GLY A 88 -5.10 -0.93 20.78
C GLY A 88 -5.99 -0.66 21.98
N GLY A 89 -5.53 0.16 22.93
CA GLY A 89 -6.28 0.55 24.12
C GLY A 89 -6.50 -0.58 25.11
N GLY A 90 -7.77 -0.88 25.40
CA GLY A 90 -8.22 -1.86 26.39
C GLY A 90 -7.98 -3.33 26.01
N PRO A 91 -8.37 -4.28 26.87
CA PRO A 91 -8.35 -5.70 26.54
C PRO A 91 -9.39 -6.03 25.45
N SER A 92 -9.10 -7.01 24.60
CA SER A 92 -9.90 -7.29 23.41
C SER A 92 -11.29 -7.85 23.70
N GLU A 93 -12.29 -7.44 22.91
CA GLU A 93 -13.72 -7.67 23.20
C GLU A 93 -14.11 -9.16 23.23
N CYS A 94 -13.49 -10.00 22.40
CA CYS A 94 -13.89 -11.42 22.31
C CYS A 94 -13.57 -12.24 23.56
N ASP A 95 -12.51 -11.89 24.31
CA ASP A 95 -12.02 -12.69 25.43
C ASP A 95 -11.59 -11.91 26.67
N ASN A 96 -11.68 -10.58 26.64
CA ASN A 96 -11.23 -9.68 27.70
C ASN A 96 -9.75 -9.88 28.07
N GLN A 97 -8.91 -10.19 27.08
CA GLN A 97 -7.47 -10.37 27.27
C GLN A 97 -6.65 -9.40 26.42
N TYR A 98 -5.44 -9.11 26.88
CA TYR A 98 -4.41 -8.53 26.03
C TYR A 98 -3.67 -9.66 25.31
N HIS A 99 -3.33 -9.42 24.06
CA HIS A 99 -2.60 -10.36 23.22
C HIS A 99 -1.20 -9.83 22.93
N SER A 100 -0.19 -10.68 23.10
CA SER A 100 1.19 -10.30 22.76
C SER A 100 1.26 -9.96 21.27
N ASP A 101 2.05 -8.93 20.95
CA ASP A 101 2.35 -8.52 19.58
C ASP A 101 2.88 -9.67 18.72
N ASP A 102 3.45 -10.74 19.29
CA ASP A 102 3.96 -11.90 18.55
C ASP A 102 2.89 -12.92 18.11
N ILE A 103 1.65 -12.79 18.61
CA ILE A 103 0.55 -13.71 18.33
C ILE A 103 -0.27 -13.16 17.16
N PRO A 104 -0.52 -13.92 16.07
CA PRO A 104 -1.29 -13.44 14.93
C PRO A 104 -2.77 -13.32 15.29
N VAL A 105 -3.17 -12.13 15.71
CA VAL A 105 -4.54 -11.77 16.08
C VAL A 105 -4.97 -10.53 15.33
N VAL A 106 -6.28 -10.34 15.18
CA VAL A 106 -6.86 -9.20 14.49
C VAL A 106 -8.13 -8.68 15.15
N ALA A 107 -8.40 -7.40 14.93
CA ALA A 107 -9.71 -6.80 15.03
C ALA A 107 -10.35 -6.68 13.64
N LEU A 108 -11.67 -6.73 13.58
CA LEU A 108 -12.42 -6.51 12.34
C LEU A 108 -13.32 -5.29 12.47
N SER A 109 -13.48 -4.51 11.40
CA SER A 109 -14.49 -3.44 11.35
C SER A 109 -15.86 -3.96 11.81
N THR A 110 -16.62 -3.14 12.55
CA THR A 110 -17.95 -3.48 13.13
C THR A 110 -18.82 -4.41 12.29
N GLY A 111 -19.01 -4.12 10.99
CA GLY A 111 -19.86 -4.94 10.13
C GLY A 111 -19.29 -6.33 9.82
N TRP A 112 -17.96 -6.47 9.77
CA TRP A 112 -17.26 -7.74 9.70
C TRP A 112 -17.01 -8.37 11.07
N TYR A 113 -17.03 -7.63 12.16
CA TYR A 113 -17.01 -8.23 13.48
C TYR A 113 -18.31 -9.00 13.77
N ASP A 114 -19.43 -8.47 13.25
CA ASP A 114 -20.76 -9.10 13.30
C ASP A 114 -21.21 -9.43 14.74
N LYS A 115 -21.05 -8.45 15.65
CA LYS A 115 -21.41 -8.58 17.08
C LYS A 115 -20.77 -9.82 17.73
N GLY A 116 -19.49 -10.03 17.46
CA GLY A 116 -18.73 -11.18 17.93
C GLY A 116 -19.04 -12.50 17.22
N GLY A 117 -19.84 -12.50 16.15
CA GLY A 117 -20.13 -13.69 15.34
C GLY A 117 -18.87 -14.34 14.75
N ARG A 118 -17.78 -13.58 14.61
CA ARG A 118 -16.46 -14.08 14.19
C ARG A 118 -15.45 -14.26 15.32
N CYS A 119 -15.79 -13.99 16.58
CA CYS A 119 -14.86 -14.09 17.69
C CYS A 119 -14.20 -15.46 17.79
N LEU A 120 -12.89 -15.44 18.05
CA LEU A 120 -12.01 -16.60 18.22
C LEU A 120 -11.96 -17.56 17.02
N ASN A 121 -12.51 -17.15 15.87
CA ASN A 121 -12.35 -17.85 14.61
C ASN A 121 -11.12 -17.32 13.88
N ASN A 122 -10.48 -18.22 13.11
CA ASN A 122 -9.37 -17.83 12.26
C ASN A 122 -9.87 -17.33 10.91
N ILE A 123 -9.26 -16.24 10.45
CA ILE A 123 -9.35 -15.77 9.07
C ILE A 123 -8.01 -15.94 8.37
N THR A 124 -8.05 -16.11 7.05
CA THR A 124 -6.85 -16.09 6.21
C THR A 124 -6.69 -14.70 5.62
N ILE A 125 -5.58 -14.04 5.95
CA ILE A 125 -5.21 -12.73 5.40
C ILE A 125 -4.20 -12.99 4.31
N SER A 126 -4.44 -12.47 3.09
CA SER A 126 -3.62 -12.75 1.91
C SER A 126 -3.03 -11.50 1.24
N PRO A 127 -2.07 -10.79 1.85
CA PRO A 127 -1.39 -9.65 1.21
C PRO A 127 -0.32 -10.13 0.22
N ASN A 128 -0.22 -9.48 -0.94
CA ASN A 128 0.92 -9.64 -1.88
C ASN A 128 1.31 -11.10 -2.19
N GLY A 129 0.32 -11.99 -2.38
CA GLY A 129 0.55 -13.39 -2.76
C GLY A 129 1.05 -14.31 -1.64
N ARG A 130 1.11 -13.84 -0.39
CA ARG A 130 1.36 -14.69 0.79
C ARG A 130 0.12 -14.70 1.67
N SER A 131 -0.03 -15.75 2.48
CA SER A 131 -1.16 -15.90 3.39
C SER A 131 -0.71 -16.15 4.83
N VAL A 132 -1.49 -15.67 5.79
CA VAL A 132 -1.35 -15.99 7.21
C VAL A 132 -2.72 -16.20 7.82
N ASN A 133 -2.80 -17.16 8.75
CA ASN A 133 -3.99 -17.33 9.58
C ASN A 133 -3.85 -16.45 10.81
N ALA A 134 -4.88 -15.66 11.10
CA ALA A 134 -4.94 -14.85 12.29
C ALA A 134 -6.30 -15.01 12.97
N MET A 135 -6.31 -14.97 14.30
CA MET A 135 -7.52 -15.15 15.10
C MET A 135 -8.21 -13.80 15.31
N VAL A 136 -9.52 -13.73 15.10
CA VAL A 136 -10.30 -12.54 15.42
C VAL A 136 -10.46 -12.47 16.93
N VAL A 137 -9.90 -11.44 17.56
CA VAL A 137 -9.95 -11.22 19.02
C VAL A 137 -10.71 -9.96 19.39
N ASP A 138 -10.92 -9.04 18.44
CA ASP A 138 -11.46 -7.72 18.77
C ASP A 138 -12.36 -7.11 17.69
N GLU A 139 -13.04 -6.03 18.06
CA GLU A 139 -13.74 -5.14 17.14
C GLU A 139 -12.87 -3.90 16.84
N CYS A 140 -12.74 -3.55 15.57
CA CYS A 140 -12.29 -2.22 15.16
C CYS A 140 -13.53 -1.32 15.04
N ASP A 141 -13.87 -0.60 16.10
CA ASP A 141 -15.15 0.11 16.20
C ASP A 141 -15.24 1.23 15.14
N SER A 142 -16.15 1.04 14.18
CA SER A 142 -16.43 2.00 13.11
C SER A 142 -17.63 2.90 13.43
N THR A 143 -18.26 2.70 14.58
CA THR A 143 -19.45 3.41 15.06
C THR A 143 -19.12 4.61 15.95
N MET A 144 -18.00 4.55 16.68
CA MET A 144 -17.57 5.53 17.67
C MET A 144 -16.04 5.71 17.64
N GLY A 145 -15.54 6.67 18.43
CA GLY A 145 -14.15 7.12 18.45
C GLY A 145 -14.03 8.56 18.94
N CYS A 146 -12.81 9.10 19.00
CA CYS A 146 -12.51 10.45 19.48
C CYS A 146 -12.97 10.73 20.92
N ASP A 147 -12.95 9.71 21.78
CA ASP A 147 -13.29 9.77 23.19
C ASP A 147 -12.29 8.95 24.02
N ASP A 148 -12.50 8.91 25.33
CA ASP A 148 -11.60 8.26 26.30
C ASP A 148 -11.55 6.74 26.13
N ASP A 149 -12.65 6.12 25.70
CA ASP A 149 -12.73 4.66 25.54
C ASP A 149 -11.94 4.17 24.30
N HIS A 150 -11.64 5.08 23.37
CA HIS A 150 -10.93 4.80 22.12
C HIS A 150 -9.58 5.53 22.02
N ASP A 151 -8.98 5.92 23.14
CA ASP A 151 -7.70 6.65 23.21
C ASP A 151 -7.65 7.89 22.28
N TYR A 152 -8.81 8.54 22.10
CA TYR A 152 -9.03 9.67 21.21
C TYR A 152 -8.59 9.42 19.75
N GLN A 153 -8.54 8.16 19.31
CA GLN A 153 -8.35 7.76 17.92
C GLN A 153 -9.66 7.88 17.14
N PRO A 154 -9.62 8.14 15.82
CA PRO A 154 -10.82 8.26 15.00
C PRO A 154 -11.55 6.92 14.86
N PRO A 155 -12.87 6.95 14.54
CA PRO A 155 -13.60 5.73 14.22
C PRO A 155 -12.91 4.95 13.10
N CYS A 156 -12.89 3.64 13.27
CA CYS A 156 -12.35 2.72 12.28
C CYS A 156 -13.07 2.86 10.94
N ALA A 157 -12.36 2.70 9.82
CA ALA A 157 -13.01 2.54 8.53
C ALA A 157 -13.75 1.19 8.49
N ASN A 158 -14.73 1.06 7.58
CA ASN A 158 -15.63 -0.09 7.58
C ASN A 158 -15.12 -1.31 6.81
N ASN A 159 -13.88 -1.26 6.33
CA ASN A 159 -13.26 -2.30 5.51
C ASN A 159 -11.84 -2.63 6.00
N ILE A 160 -11.64 -2.58 7.32
CA ILE A 160 -10.37 -2.76 8.01
C ILE A 160 -10.27 -4.16 8.60
N VAL A 161 -9.10 -4.76 8.41
CA VAL A 161 -8.59 -5.84 9.24
C VAL A 161 -7.42 -5.22 9.99
N ASP A 162 -7.57 -5.03 11.29
CA ASP A 162 -6.57 -4.38 12.11
C ASP A 162 -5.75 -5.43 12.85
N ALA A 163 -4.48 -5.55 12.54
CA ALA A 163 -3.75 -6.77 12.82
C ALA A 163 -2.54 -6.56 13.73
N SER A 164 -2.26 -7.55 14.57
CA SER A 164 -1.13 -7.48 15.49
C SER A 164 0.19 -7.37 14.75
N LYS A 165 1.19 -6.78 15.43
CA LYS A 165 2.59 -6.70 14.97
C LYS A 165 3.29 -8.05 14.78
N ALA A 166 2.59 -9.20 14.80
CA ALA A 166 3.16 -10.54 14.85
C ALA A 166 4.05 -10.83 13.64
N LYS A 167 4.28 -12.08 13.26
CA LYS A 167 4.97 -12.39 11.99
C LYS A 167 4.37 -11.70 10.74
N LEU A 168 3.27 -10.95 10.87
CA LEU A 168 2.82 -9.89 9.98
C LEU A 168 3.82 -8.74 9.77
N LYS A 169 4.49 -8.20 10.81
CA LYS A 169 5.48 -7.12 10.67
C LYS A 169 6.67 -7.55 9.80
N HIS A 170 7.29 -8.68 10.15
CA HIS A 170 8.38 -9.29 9.38
C HIS A 170 8.01 -9.87 8.01
N ARG A 171 6.71 -10.07 7.70
CA ARG A 171 6.27 -10.60 6.39
C ARG A 171 5.56 -9.58 5.51
N PHE A 172 5.03 -8.50 6.07
CA PHE A 172 4.13 -7.57 5.38
C PHE A 172 4.31 -6.08 5.72
N VAL A 173 4.86 -5.71 6.89
CA VAL A 173 4.94 -4.29 7.35
C VAL A 173 6.37 -3.74 7.34
N ASP A 174 7.41 -4.59 7.27
CA ASP A 174 8.82 -4.16 7.12
C ASP A 174 9.13 -3.48 5.77
N GLN A 175 8.12 -3.20 4.96
CA GLN A 175 8.29 -2.72 3.59
C GLN A 175 8.33 -1.21 3.47
N VAL A 176 8.03 -0.45 4.54
CA VAL A 176 8.02 1.01 4.52
C VAL A 176 8.60 1.57 5.82
N GLU A 177 9.84 2.06 5.81
CA GLU A 177 10.43 2.77 6.95
C GLU A 177 10.53 4.26 6.61
N LYS A 178 10.64 5.13 7.62
CA LYS A 178 10.94 6.55 7.40
C LYS A 178 12.22 6.94 8.10
N PHE A 179 13.10 7.65 7.42
CA PHE A 179 14.29 8.22 8.04
C PHE A 179 14.37 9.72 7.81
N ARG A 180 15.09 10.42 8.69
CA ARG A 180 15.31 11.86 8.57
C ARG A 180 16.49 12.12 7.65
N GLY A 181 16.27 12.91 6.60
CA GLY A 181 17.31 13.31 5.67
C GLY A 181 18.40 14.15 6.34
N ILE A 182 19.60 14.03 5.80
CA ILE A 182 20.79 14.80 6.18
C ILE A 182 21.07 15.81 5.08
N LYS A 183 21.47 17.02 5.46
CA LYS A 183 21.87 18.04 4.49
C LYS A 183 23.17 17.63 3.78
N PRO A 184 23.23 17.69 2.43
CA PRO A 184 24.49 17.48 1.72
C PRO A 184 25.56 18.51 2.13
N PRO A 185 26.83 18.12 2.22
CA PRO A 185 27.94 19.05 2.32
C PRO A 185 27.98 20.03 1.13
N PRO A 186 28.60 21.22 1.28
CA PRO A 186 28.69 22.17 0.18
C PRO A 186 29.42 21.60 -1.04
N GLY A 187 28.75 21.59 -2.21
CA GLY A 187 29.29 21.06 -3.46
C GLY A 187 29.00 19.58 -3.72
N GLU A 188 28.31 18.91 -2.80
CA GLU A 188 27.77 17.55 -2.96
C GLU A 188 26.28 17.64 -3.36
N CYS A 189 25.75 16.58 -3.97
CA CYS A 189 24.45 16.51 -4.66
C CYS A 189 24.44 17.22 -6.01
N ASN A 190 24.60 16.43 -7.07
CA ASN A 190 24.34 16.83 -8.44
C ASN A 190 22.83 17.05 -8.65
N GLN A 191 22.47 18.26 -9.07
CA GLN A 191 21.09 18.65 -9.38
C GLN A 191 20.79 18.60 -10.89
N GLU A 192 21.64 17.94 -11.68
CA GLU A 192 21.32 17.61 -13.07
C GLU A 192 19.99 16.83 -13.14
N ASN A 193 19.28 16.98 -14.26
CA ASN A 193 17.97 16.35 -14.52
C ASN A 193 16.87 16.65 -13.48
N ASP A 194 16.95 17.80 -12.80
CA ASP A 194 15.96 18.27 -11.81
C ASP A 194 15.82 17.37 -10.57
N PHE A 195 16.87 16.65 -10.18
CA PHE A 195 16.85 15.88 -8.93
C PHE A 195 16.89 16.77 -7.69
N ASP A 196 15.94 16.51 -6.78
CA ASP A 196 15.88 17.15 -5.47
C ASP A 196 16.96 16.57 -4.54
N CYS A 197 17.76 17.44 -3.93
CA CYS A 197 18.68 17.03 -2.88
C CYS A 197 17.96 16.77 -1.56
N CYS A 198 18.52 15.90 -0.71
CA CYS A 198 17.96 15.68 0.61
C CYS A 198 17.92 16.95 1.48
N VAL A 199 16.78 17.14 2.15
CA VAL A 199 16.51 18.26 3.05
C VAL A 199 16.68 17.81 4.49
N GLU A 200 17.40 18.60 5.27
CA GLU A 200 17.64 18.34 6.69
C GLU A 200 16.34 18.19 7.47
N GLY A 201 16.18 17.07 8.15
CA GLY A 201 15.02 16.81 9.00
C GLY A 201 13.73 16.43 8.27
N GLN A 202 13.71 16.46 6.92
CA GLN A 202 12.60 15.92 6.14
C GLN A 202 12.53 14.40 6.31
N LEU A 203 11.32 13.87 6.50
CA LEU A 203 11.09 12.43 6.58
C LEU A 203 10.95 11.85 5.17
N TYR A 204 11.86 10.95 4.81
CA TYR A 204 11.81 10.20 3.56
C TYR A 204 11.28 8.80 3.80
N THR A 205 10.43 8.33 2.90
CA THR A 205 9.84 6.99 2.95
C THR A 205 10.73 6.03 2.18
N THR A 206 11.14 4.94 2.81
CA THR A 206 11.96 3.89 2.21
C THR A 206 11.14 2.64 1.98
N TYR A 207 11.58 1.78 1.07
CA TYR A 207 10.89 0.57 0.70
C TYR A 207 11.82 -0.62 0.51
N LYS A 208 11.44 -1.78 1.07
CA LYS A 208 12.16 -3.06 0.87
C LYS A 208 11.56 -3.95 -0.24
N CYS A 209 10.39 -3.60 -0.76
CA CYS A 209 9.74 -4.30 -1.87
C CYS A 209 9.14 -3.32 -2.86
N SER A 210 8.80 -3.88 -4.01
CA SER A 210 8.12 -3.24 -5.11
C SER A 210 6.81 -3.99 -5.41
N PRO A 211 5.85 -3.37 -6.13
CA PRO A 211 4.64 -4.03 -6.58
C PRO A 211 4.91 -5.35 -7.32
N GLN A 212 3.94 -6.26 -7.35
CA GLN A 212 4.10 -7.55 -8.01
C GLN A 212 4.41 -7.37 -9.51
N VAL A 213 5.44 -8.06 -9.98
CA VAL A 213 5.79 -8.11 -11.41
C VAL A 213 4.75 -8.96 -12.15
N SER A 214 4.32 -8.48 -13.30
CA SER A 214 3.38 -9.14 -14.21
C SER A 214 3.79 -8.88 -15.66
N THR A 215 3.00 -9.35 -16.62
CA THR A 215 3.20 -9.02 -18.05
C THR A 215 2.93 -7.56 -18.39
N HIS A 216 2.33 -6.79 -17.47
CA HIS A 216 2.02 -5.36 -17.64
C HIS A 216 2.29 -4.60 -16.33
N THR A 217 3.50 -4.77 -15.78
CA THR A 217 3.89 -4.16 -14.51
C THR A 217 3.88 -2.64 -14.65
N LYS A 218 3.00 -1.96 -13.91
CA LYS A 218 2.95 -0.48 -13.92
C LYS A 218 4.13 0.09 -13.16
N ALA A 219 4.77 1.10 -13.74
CA ALA A 219 5.89 1.81 -13.13
C ALA A 219 5.88 3.28 -13.53
N VAL A 220 6.69 4.07 -12.83
CA VAL A 220 7.07 5.42 -13.26
C VAL A 220 8.49 5.33 -13.82
N LEU A 221 8.65 5.82 -15.04
CA LEU A 221 9.95 5.99 -15.68
C LEU A 221 10.55 7.33 -15.26
N THR A 222 11.76 7.31 -14.74
CA THR A 222 12.57 8.50 -14.44
C THR A 222 13.81 8.55 -15.33
N LEU A 223 14.47 9.70 -15.40
CA LEU A 223 15.67 9.89 -16.20
C LEU A 223 16.87 9.80 -15.27
N ASN A 224 17.86 8.98 -15.62
CA ASN A 224 19.12 8.88 -14.91
C ASN A 224 20.27 8.74 -15.90
N SER A 225 21.40 9.36 -15.59
CA SER A 225 22.64 9.20 -16.30
C SER A 225 23.48 8.09 -15.64
N PHE A 226 23.84 7.09 -16.44
CA PHE A 226 24.71 5.98 -16.01
C PHE A 226 26.16 6.19 -16.41
N GLN A 227 26.46 7.30 -17.11
CA GLN A 227 27.80 7.64 -17.55
C GLN A 227 28.63 8.25 -16.42
N LYS A 228 29.95 8.17 -16.58
CA LYS A 228 30.88 8.71 -15.61
C LYS A 228 30.70 10.24 -15.46
N GLY A 229 30.43 10.68 -14.25
CA GLY A 229 30.30 12.10 -13.90
C GLY A 229 28.93 12.70 -14.19
N GLY A 230 27.91 11.89 -14.45
CA GLY A 230 26.52 12.35 -14.37
C GLY A 230 25.89 12.08 -12.99
N ASP A 231 24.57 12.10 -12.92
CA ASP A 231 23.77 12.10 -11.68
C ASP A 231 23.55 10.70 -11.06
N GLY A 232 23.80 9.60 -11.77
CA GLY A 232 23.69 8.24 -11.21
C GLY A 232 24.74 7.89 -10.14
N GLY A 233 25.62 8.82 -9.78
CA GLY A 233 26.64 8.62 -8.76
C GLY A 233 27.78 7.71 -9.22
N GLY A 234 27.92 6.55 -8.56
CA GLY A 234 29.00 5.60 -8.80
C GLY A 234 28.79 4.68 -10.02
N PRO A 235 29.73 3.74 -10.27
CA PRO A 235 29.55 2.68 -11.27
C PRO A 235 28.37 1.77 -10.90
N SER A 236 27.63 1.27 -11.89
CA SER A 236 26.39 0.52 -11.68
C SER A 236 26.57 -0.80 -10.94
N GLU A 237 25.60 -1.16 -10.10
CA GLU A 237 25.74 -2.24 -9.13
C GLU A 237 25.94 -3.63 -9.76
N CYS A 238 25.35 -3.91 -10.93
CA CYS A 238 25.40 -5.24 -11.55
C CYS A 238 26.79 -5.64 -12.03
N ASP A 239 27.58 -4.71 -12.56
CA ASP A 239 28.85 -4.99 -13.22
C ASP A 239 30.00 -4.07 -12.84
N LYS A 240 29.75 -3.12 -11.91
CA LYS A 240 30.71 -2.14 -11.40
C LYS A 240 31.32 -1.27 -12.50
N GLN A 241 30.53 -0.96 -13.52
CA GLN A 241 30.93 -0.13 -14.67
C GLN A 241 29.99 1.05 -14.87
N TYR A 242 30.52 2.10 -15.52
CA TYR A 242 29.68 3.16 -16.07
C TYR A 242 29.17 2.75 -17.45
N HIS A 243 27.96 3.17 -17.77
CA HIS A 243 27.28 2.88 -19.04
C HIS A 243 27.02 4.18 -19.79
N SER A 244 27.13 4.19 -21.12
CA SER A 244 26.79 5.41 -21.89
C SER A 244 25.30 5.71 -21.80
N ASP A 245 24.89 6.97 -21.71
CA ASP A 245 23.46 7.31 -21.74
C ASP A 245 22.82 7.07 -23.12
N ASP A 246 23.65 6.83 -24.14
CA ASP A 246 23.22 6.47 -25.49
C ASP A 246 22.95 4.95 -25.65
N ILE A 247 23.15 4.13 -24.62
CA ILE A 247 22.72 2.72 -24.61
C ILE A 247 21.46 2.52 -23.77
N PRO A 248 20.47 1.71 -24.21
CA PRO A 248 19.25 1.47 -23.43
C PRO A 248 19.53 0.64 -22.17
N VAL A 249 19.85 1.32 -21.08
CA VAL A 249 20.07 0.73 -19.75
C VAL A 249 19.15 1.36 -18.71
N VAL A 250 18.87 0.60 -17.65
CA VAL A 250 18.02 1.02 -16.54
C VAL A 250 18.50 0.54 -15.18
N ALA A 251 18.10 1.26 -14.13
CA ALA A 251 18.05 0.80 -12.76
C ALA A 251 16.61 0.44 -12.38
N LEU A 252 16.43 -0.51 -11.46
CA LEU A 252 15.12 -0.87 -10.93
C LEU A 252 15.04 -0.58 -9.44
N SER A 253 13.87 -0.17 -8.95
CA SER A 253 13.59 -0.11 -7.51
C SER A 253 14.03 -1.39 -6.79
N THR A 254 14.54 -1.28 -5.57
CA THR A 254 15.12 -2.39 -4.78
C THR A 254 14.33 -3.71 -4.84
N GLY A 255 13.00 -3.66 -4.73
CA GLY A 255 12.16 -4.85 -4.79
C GLY A 255 12.14 -5.53 -6.17
N TRP A 256 12.15 -4.76 -7.26
CA TRP A 256 12.23 -5.27 -8.62
C TRP A 256 13.65 -5.67 -9.02
N TYR A 257 14.67 -4.94 -8.55
CA TYR A 257 16.07 -5.33 -8.70
C TYR A 257 16.35 -6.74 -8.14
N ASN A 258 15.64 -7.10 -7.06
CA ASN A 258 15.61 -8.45 -6.51
C ASN A 258 17.01 -9.00 -6.21
N LYS A 259 17.83 -8.19 -5.51
CA LYS A 259 19.22 -8.53 -5.13
C LYS A 259 20.06 -8.94 -6.34
N GLY A 260 19.93 -8.22 -7.45
CA GLY A 260 20.62 -8.51 -8.70
C GLY A 260 20.06 -9.69 -9.48
N GLY A 261 18.92 -10.26 -9.09
CA GLY A 261 18.28 -11.36 -9.82
C GLY A 261 17.88 -11.00 -11.26
N ARG A 262 17.77 -9.70 -11.58
CA ARG A 262 17.54 -9.18 -12.95
C ARG A 262 18.77 -8.59 -13.62
N CYS A 263 19.93 -8.58 -12.96
CA CYS A 263 21.13 -7.96 -13.51
C CYS A 263 21.47 -8.50 -14.89
N LEU A 264 21.80 -7.58 -15.80
CA LEU A 264 22.22 -7.82 -17.17
C LEU A 264 21.18 -8.57 -18.03
N ASN A 265 19.95 -8.71 -17.53
CA ASN A 265 18.82 -9.17 -18.32
C ASN A 265 18.05 -7.98 -18.87
N ASN A 266 17.38 -8.19 -19.99
CA ASN A 266 16.55 -7.16 -20.59
C ASN A 266 15.14 -7.17 -20.01
N ILE A 267 14.57 -5.98 -19.90
CA ILE A 267 13.14 -5.77 -19.72
C ILE A 267 12.56 -5.08 -20.94
N THR A 268 11.29 -5.33 -21.24
CA THR A 268 10.55 -4.59 -22.26
C THR A 268 9.80 -3.47 -21.59
N ILE A 269 10.11 -2.22 -21.92
CA ILE A 269 9.42 -1.03 -21.42
C ILE A 269 8.48 -0.53 -22.51
N SER A 270 7.23 -0.24 -22.16
CA SER A 270 6.20 0.23 -23.10
C SER A 270 5.52 1.51 -22.61
N ALA A 271 5.50 2.52 -23.48
CA ALA A 271 4.89 3.82 -23.26
C ALA A 271 4.62 4.50 -24.60
N ASN A 272 3.68 5.44 -24.66
CA ASN A 272 3.44 6.25 -25.87
C ASN A 272 3.22 5.43 -27.17
N GLY A 273 2.62 4.23 -27.06
CA GLY A 273 2.42 3.31 -28.18
C GLY A 273 3.69 2.68 -28.75
N ARG A 274 4.83 2.81 -28.06
CA ARG A 274 6.13 2.25 -28.42
C ARG A 274 6.65 1.34 -27.32
N SER A 275 7.63 0.51 -27.67
CA SER A 275 8.34 -0.35 -26.73
C SER A 275 9.83 -0.36 -27.00
N VAL A 276 10.64 -0.55 -25.96
CA VAL A 276 12.09 -0.65 -26.04
C VAL A 276 12.59 -1.73 -25.08
N ASN A 277 13.57 -2.52 -25.51
CA ASN A 277 14.29 -3.42 -24.64
C ASN A 277 15.44 -2.66 -23.98
N ALA A 278 15.52 -2.70 -22.66
CA ALA A 278 16.58 -2.07 -21.91
C ALA A 278 17.20 -3.05 -20.92
N MET A 279 18.52 -2.99 -20.77
CA MET A 279 19.27 -3.88 -19.88
C MET A 279 19.27 -3.32 -18.46
N VAL A 280 18.96 -4.16 -17.48
CA VAL A 280 19.06 -3.78 -16.07
C VAL A 280 20.52 -3.80 -15.64
N VAL A 281 21.07 -2.64 -15.31
CA VAL A 281 22.48 -2.48 -14.91
C VAL A 281 22.64 -2.08 -13.46
N ASP A 282 21.58 -1.57 -12.82
CA ASP A 282 21.71 -0.98 -11.49
C ASP A 282 20.47 -1.14 -10.59
N GLU A 283 20.64 -0.75 -9.32
CA GLU A 283 19.58 -0.62 -8.33
C GLU A 283 19.23 0.84 -8.07
N CYS A 284 17.98 1.23 -8.29
CA CYS A 284 17.43 2.47 -7.76
C CYS A 284 17.07 2.21 -6.29
N SER A 285 17.96 2.57 -5.38
CA SER A 285 17.83 2.18 -3.97
C SER A 285 16.63 2.86 -3.32
N SER A 286 15.61 2.06 -2.97
CA SER A 286 14.46 2.55 -2.22
C SER A 286 14.64 2.37 -0.71
N THR A 287 15.68 1.67 -0.24
CA THR A 287 15.88 1.37 1.19
C THR A 287 16.70 2.41 1.94
N ILE A 288 17.52 3.18 1.22
CA ILE A 288 18.45 4.15 1.78
C ILE A 288 18.72 5.25 0.74
N GLY A 289 19.02 6.45 1.23
CA GLY A 289 19.39 7.62 0.45
C GLY A 289 20.00 8.67 1.39
N CYS A 290 20.21 9.89 0.88
CA CYS A 290 20.80 10.99 1.63
C CYS A 290 22.19 10.69 2.20
N ASP A 291 22.99 9.91 1.46
CA ASP A 291 24.36 9.53 1.81
C ASP A 291 25.33 9.83 0.66
N ALA A 292 26.63 9.81 0.95
CA ALA A 292 27.66 10.15 -0.03
C ALA A 292 27.74 9.15 -1.20
N ASP A 293 27.35 7.89 -0.99
CA ASP A 293 27.40 6.87 -2.04
C ASP A 293 26.30 7.10 -3.10
N ARG A 294 25.23 7.80 -2.72
CA ARG A 294 24.07 8.14 -3.54
C ARG A 294 23.97 9.65 -3.80
N ASP A 295 25.08 10.35 -3.72
CA ASP A 295 25.19 11.79 -3.96
C ASP A 295 24.14 12.62 -3.19
N TYR A 296 23.80 12.17 -1.98
CA TYR A 296 22.78 12.76 -1.12
C TYR A 296 21.39 12.94 -1.77
N GLN A 297 21.07 12.13 -2.77
CA GLN A 297 19.74 12.05 -3.35
C GLN A 297 18.78 11.27 -2.44
N PRO A 298 17.47 11.60 -2.47
CA PRO A 298 16.46 10.89 -1.69
C PRO A 298 16.35 9.42 -2.11
N PRO A 299 15.86 8.53 -1.23
CA PRO A 299 15.60 7.15 -1.62
C PRO A 299 14.57 7.09 -2.75
N CYS A 300 14.75 6.14 -3.66
CA CYS A 300 13.81 5.89 -4.74
C CYS A 300 12.43 5.48 -4.21
N SER A 301 11.39 5.79 -4.98
CA SER A 301 10.09 5.14 -4.79
C SER A 301 10.17 3.65 -5.14
N ASN A 302 9.19 2.86 -4.72
CA ASN A 302 9.21 1.41 -4.92
C ASN A 302 8.72 0.91 -6.28
N ASN A 303 8.36 1.80 -7.18
CA ASN A 303 7.77 1.50 -8.48
C ASN A 303 8.48 2.25 -9.62
N ILE A 304 9.78 2.46 -9.49
CA ILE A 304 10.63 3.22 -10.42
C ILE A 304 11.37 2.28 -11.37
N VAL A 305 11.34 2.64 -12.65
CA VAL A 305 12.33 2.24 -13.65
C VAL A 305 13.15 3.48 -13.97
N ASP A 306 14.39 3.51 -13.53
CA ASP A 306 15.23 4.69 -13.71
C ASP A 306 16.09 4.52 -14.94
N ALA A 307 15.95 5.39 -15.94
CA ALA A 307 16.33 5.04 -17.29
C ALA A 307 17.24 6.05 -17.97
N SER A 308 18.18 5.50 -18.73
CA SER A 308 19.06 6.26 -19.61
C SER A 308 18.27 7.07 -20.64
N LYS A 309 18.88 8.17 -21.10
CA LYS A 309 18.40 9.01 -22.19
C LYS A 309 17.96 8.19 -23.42
N ALA A 310 18.70 7.15 -23.81
CA ALA A 310 18.37 6.30 -24.95
C ALA A 310 17.00 5.61 -24.83
N VAL A 311 16.57 5.22 -23.63
CA VAL A 311 15.25 4.62 -23.38
C VAL A 311 14.15 5.64 -23.67
N TRP A 312 14.30 6.87 -23.17
CA TRP A 312 13.35 7.96 -23.39
C TRP A 312 13.21 8.32 -24.87
N GLU A 313 14.34 8.41 -25.58
CA GLU A 313 14.35 8.67 -27.03
C GLU A 313 13.69 7.53 -27.83
N ALA A 314 13.93 6.27 -27.47
CA ALA A 314 13.32 5.11 -28.11
C ALA A 314 11.78 5.07 -27.93
N LEU A 315 11.29 5.44 -26.74
CA LEU A 315 9.87 5.59 -26.45
C LEU A 315 9.23 6.79 -27.16
N GLY A 316 10.03 7.63 -27.83
CA GLY A 316 9.55 8.77 -28.61
C GLY A 316 8.93 9.86 -27.75
N VAL A 317 9.39 10.02 -26.51
CA VAL A 317 8.91 11.04 -25.58
C VAL A 317 9.63 12.36 -25.88
N PRO A 318 8.92 13.47 -26.16
CA PRO A 318 9.56 14.78 -26.33
C PRO A 318 10.38 15.18 -25.09
N ARG A 319 11.56 15.77 -25.29
CA ARG A 319 12.48 16.15 -24.20
C ARG A 319 11.84 17.04 -23.14
N ASP A 320 10.96 17.94 -23.55
CA ASP A 320 10.24 18.85 -22.65
C ASP A 320 9.28 18.12 -21.68
N ASN A 321 9.03 16.82 -21.89
CA ASN A 321 8.18 15.96 -21.06
C ASN A 321 8.99 14.93 -20.26
N TRP A 322 10.31 15.09 -20.17
CA TRP A 322 11.15 14.21 -19.35
C TRP A 322 11.08 14.62 -17.88
N GLY A 323 11.29 13.67 -16.96
CA GLY A 323 11.22 13.89 -15.51
C GLY A 323 10.24 12.96 -14.77
N GLY A 324 9.27 12.39 -15.48
CA GLY A 324 8.38 11.35 -14.94
C GLY A 324 7.34 10.91 -15.95
N LEU A 325 7.25 9.61 -16.24
CA LEU A 325 6.29 9.06 -17.19
C LEU A 325 5.69 7.75 -16.68
N ASP A 326 4.36 7.63 -16.70
CA ASP A 326 3.69 6.36 -16.44
C ASP A 326 3.97 5.37 -17.58
N ILE A 327 4.47 4.19 -17.23
CA ILE A 327 4.83 3.13 -18.16
C ILE A 327 4.29 1.77 -17.72
N THR A 328 4.38 0.80 -18.61
CA THR A 328 4.33 -0.62 -18.26
C THR A 328 5.60 -1.33 -18.66
N TRP A 329 6.03 -2.31 -17.88
CA TRP A 329 7.17 -3.16 -18.22
C TRP A 329 6.95 -4.64 -17.90
N SER A 330 7.74 -5.49 -18.53
CA SER A 330 7.82 -6.93 -18.25
C SER A 330 9.26 -7.43 -18.44
N ASP A 331 9.58 -8.58 -17.85
CA ASP A 331 10.79 -9.33 -18.24
C ASP A 331 10.71 -9.64 -19.75
N ALA A 332 11.83 -9.53 -20.47
CA ALA A 332 11.90 -9.71 -21.94
C ALA A 332 12.13 -11.16 -22.38
#